data_AF-A0A956D7P4-F1
#
_entry.id   AF-A0A956D7P4-F1
#
_cell.length_a   1.000
_cell.length_b   1.000
_cell.length_c   1.000
_cell.angle_alpha   90.00
_cell.angle_beta   90.00
_cell.angle_gamma   90.00
#
_symmetry.space_group_name_H-M   'P 1'
#
loop_
_entity.id
_entity.type
_entity.pdbx_description
1 polymer ?
#
loop_
_entity_poly.entity_id
_entity_poly.type
_entity_poly.pdbx_seq_one_letter_code
_entity_poly.pdbx_strand_id
1 'polypeptide(L)'
;ELGCPRGTRPVWGDLNWSVETAPTAGYEDTSVTFLITTATVEADLTTSTPVALPVPPTSPPVNVDAVLAGAGLPRNNPFLGVAAVLRSNPAMTRTPVLHEFGVEFRCVPTE
;
A
#
# COMPACT_ATOMS: atom_id res chain seq x y z
N GLU A 1 -12.43 11.16 18.38
CA GLU A 1 -12.17 9.72 18.28
C GLU A 1 -11.06 9.54 17.23
N LEU A 2 -10.02 8.77 17.51
CA LEU A 2 -9.07 8.35 16.48
C LEU A 2 -9.70 7.14 15.78
N GLY A 3 -9.99 7.25 14.48
CA GLY A 3 -10.64 6.18 13.70
C GLY A 3 -12.09 6.48 13.32
N CYS A 4 -12.86 5.42 13.07
CA CYS A 4 -14.24 5.52 12.60
C CYS A 4 -15.25 5.78 13.73
N PRO A 5 -16.28 6.63 13.51
CA PRO A 5 -17.35 6.86 14.47
C PRO A 5 -18.07 5.57 14.89
N ARG A 6 -18.70 5.56 16.07
CA ARG A 6 -19.56 4.46 16.52
C ARG A 6 -20.64 4.12 15.49
N GLY A 7 -20.86 2.82 15.25
CA GLY A 7 -21.82 2.34 14.25
C GLY A 7 -21.28 2.39 12.81
N THR A 8 -19.99 2.63 12.63
CA THR A 8 -19.32 2.57 11.32
C THR A 8 -18.08 1.68 11.38
N ARG A 9 -17.62 1.20 10.22
CA ARG A 9 -16.40 0.42 10.05
C ARG A 9 -15.43 1.09 9.06
N PRO A 10 -14.11 0.92 9.24
CA PRO A 10 -13.12 1.38 8.29
C PRO A 10 -13.24 0.62 6.96
N VAL A 11 -13.03 1.35 5.87
CA VAL A 11 -12.90 0.82 4.51
C VAL A 11 -11.69 1.47 3.88
N TRP A 12 -10.73 0.65 3.44
CA TRP A 12 -9.53 1.09 2.75
C TRP A 12 -9.74 0.97 1.25
N GLY A 13 -9.85 2.12 0.60
CA GLY A 13 -10.16 2.24 -0.82
C GLY A 13 -8.92 2.10 -1.70
N ASP A 14 -8.83 2.94 -2.72
CA ASP A 14 -7.78 2.84 -3.71
C ASP A 14 -6.45 3.43 -3.21
N LEU A 15 -5.40 2.64 -3.35
CA LEU A 15 -4.01 3.08 -3.32
C LEU A 15 -3.64 3.62 -4.70
N ASN A 16 -3.28 4.89 -4.75
CA ASN A 16 -2.80 5.61 -5.93
C ASN A 16 -1.34 6.01 -5.73
N TRP A 17 -0.57 6.07 -6.81
CA TRP A 17 0.83 6.52 -6.76
C TRP A 17 1.30 7.10 -8.09
N SER A 18 2.40 7.84 -8.02
CA SER A 18 3.17 8.31 -9.17
C SER A 18 4.64 7.96 -8.96
N VAL A 19 5.22 7.18 -9.88
CA VAL A 19 6.60 6.67 -9.80
C VAL A 19 7.31 6.76 -11.15
N GLU A 20 8.64 6.89 -11.10
CA GLU A 20 9.53 6.63 -12.23
C GLU A 20 10.35 5.38 -11.92
N THR A 21 10.08 4.32 -12.67
CA THR A 21 10.74 3.02 -12.54
C THR A 21 10.70 2.28 -13.89
N ALA A 22 11.30 1.09 -13.99
CA ALA A 22 11.21 0.29 -15.20
C ALA A 22 9.75 0.11 -15.68
N PRO A 23 9.46 0.17 -17.00
CA PRO A 23 10.40 0.26 -18.12
C PRO A 23 10.72 1.70 -18.60
N THR A 24 10.48 2.72 -17.78
CA THR A 24 10.76 4.12 -18.17
C THR A 24 12.24 4.32 -18.48
N ALA A 25 12.53 5.01 -19.59
CA ALA A 25 13.90 5.30 -20.01
C ALA A 25 14.67 6.06 -18.91
N GLY A 26 15.88 5.60 -18.60
CA GLY A 26 16.68 6.11 -17.48
C GLY A 26 16.38 5.47 -16.13
N TYR A 27 15.40 4.56 -16.05
CA TYR A 27 15.04 3.81 -14.85
C TYR A 27 14.97 2.30 -15.10
N GLU A 28 15.76 1.82 -16.06
CA GLU A 28 15.82 0.40 -16.40
C GLU A 28 16.24 -0.43 -15.18
N ASP A 29 15.57 -1.57 -14.99
CA ASP A 29 15.80 -2.52 -13.89
C ASP A 29 15.64 -1.95 -12.47
N THR A 30 15.03 -0.77 -12.30
CA THR A 30 14.59 -0.31 -10.97
C THR A 30 13.21 -0.85 -10.62
N SER A 31 12.87 -0.89 -9.33
CA SER A 31 11.52 -1.24 -8.87
C SER A 31 11.12 -0.53 -7.60
N VAL A 32 9.80 -0.38 -7.42
CA VAL A 32 9.17 0.01 -6.16
C VAL A 32 8.30 -1.15 -5.71
N THR A 33 8.29 -1.45 -4.41
CA THR A 33 7.32 -2.41 -3.83
C THR A 33 6.58 -1.73 -2.70
N PHE A 34 5.26 -1.65 -2.81
CA PHE A 34 4.43 -1.22 -1.68
C PHE A 34 4.20 -2.41 -0.75
N LEU A 35 4.48 -2.21 0.54
CA LEU A 35 4.21 -3.16 1.61
C LEU A 35 3.00 -2.67 2.39
N ILE A 36 1.91 -3.42 2.31
CA ILE A 36 0.63 -3.08 2.92
C ILE A 36 0.44 -3.97 4.14
N THR A 37 0.29 -3.35 5.31
CA THR A 37 0.05 -4.02 6.60
C THR A 37 -1.27 -3.55 7.17
N THR A 38 -1.93 -4.41 7.93
CA THR A 38 -3.14 -4.02 8.65
C THR A 38 -3.19 -4.70 10.01
N ALA A 39 -3.75 -4.01 11.01
CA ALA A 39 -3.79 -4.49 12.38
C ALA A 39 -5.01 -3.98 13.15
N THR A 40 -5.38 -4.72 14.20
CA THR A 40 -6.43 -4.30 15.15
C THR A 40 -5.91 -3.27 16.15
N VAL A 41 -4.60 -3.28 16.44
CA VAL A 41 -3.92 -2.33 17.32
C VAL A 41 -2.75 -1.70 16.56
N GLU A 42 -2.54 -0.40 16.74
CA GLU A 42 -1.50 0.36 16.02
C GLU A 42 -0.10 -0.21 16.20
N ALA A 43 0.25 -0.62 17.43
CA ALA A 43 1.56 -1.17 17.76
C ALA A 43 1.92 -2.42 16.93
N ASP A 44 0.91 -3.21 16.55
CA ASP A 44 1.10 -4.48 15.83
C ASP A 44 1.37 -4.26 14.34
N LEU A 45 1.21 -3.04 13.80
CA LEU A 45 1.54 -2.74 12.39
C LEU A 45 3.00 -3.07 12.07
N THR A 46 3.91 -2.84 13.01
CA THR A 46 5.35 -3.05 12.81
C THR A 46 5.77 -4.52 12.77
N THR A 47 4.96 -5.40 13.35
CA THR A 47 5.21 -6.84 13.41
C THR A 47 4.30 -7.66 12.49
N SER A 48 3.28 -7.02 11.90
CA SER A 48 2.34 -7.67 10.99
C SER A 48 3.00 -8.00 9.66
N THR A 49 2.69 -9.18 9.11
CA THR A 49 3.21 -9.59 7.80
C THR A 49 2.61 -8.71 6.70
N PRO A 50 3.44 -8.01 5.90
CA PRO A 50 2.93 -7.16 4.83
C PRO A 50 2.51 -8.00 3.61
N VAL A 51 1.49 -7.51 2.90
CA VAL A 51 1.21 -7.89 1.52
C VAL A 51 2.09 -7.04 0.61
N ALA A 52 2.86 -7.68 -0.25
CA ALA A 52 3.75 -7.00 -1.19
C ALA A 52 3.05 -6.75 -2.53
N LEU A 53 3.08 -5.51 -2.99
CA LEU A 53 2.55 -5.05 -4.26
C LEU A 53 3.70 -4.50 -5.14
N PRO A 54 4.19 -5.29 -6.12
CA PRO A 54 5.35 -4.92 -6.93
C PRO A 54 5.01 -3.96 -8.08
N VAL A 55 5.82 -2.93 -8.27
CA VAL A 55 5.72 -1.92 -9.33
C VAL A 55 7.07 -1.80 -10.06
N PRO A 56 7.16 -2.19 -11.35
CA PRO A 56 6.18 -2.94 -12.15
C PRO A 56 5.96 -4.38 -11.64
N PRO A 57 4.90 -5.10 -12.08
CA PRO A 57 3.97 -4.74 -13.17
C PRO A 57 2.68 -4.03 -12.71
N THR A 58 2.47 -3.84 -11.41
CA THR A 58 1.22 -3.26 -10.93
C THR A 58 1.11 -1.77 -11.31
N SER A 59 -0.05 -1.37 -11.81
CA SER A 59 -0.42 0.03 -12.08
C SER A 59 -1.50 0.52 -11.11
N PRO A 60 -1.48 1.80 -10.69
CA PRO A 60 -2.56 2.40 -9.91
C PRO A 60 -3.80 2.70 -10.79
N PRO A 61 -5.00 2.85 -10.19
CA PRO A 61 -5.33 2.60 -8.79
C PRO A 61 -5.36 1.11 -8.44
N VAL A 62 -5.06 0.77 -7.18
CA VAL A 62 -5.25 -0.58 -6.62
C VAL A 62 -6.12 -0.54 -5.38
N ASN A 63 -7.22 -1.29 -5.39
CA ASN A 63 -8.10 -1.39 -4.24
C ASN A 63 -7.43 -2.17 -3.09
N VAL A 64 -7.19 -1.50 -1.96
CA VAL A 64 -6.47 -2.07 -0.81
C VAL A 64 -7.26 -3.21 -0.17
N ASP A 65 -8.57 -3.06 0.01
CA ASP A 65 -9.42 -4.11 0.57
C ASP A 65 -9.37 -5.40 -0.26
N ALA A 66 -9.32 -5.30 -1.59
CA ALA A 66 -9.19 -6.45 -2.47
C ALA A 66 -7.82 -7.12 -2.33
N VAL A 67 -6.74 -6.35 -2.18
CA VAL A 67 -5.39 -6.87 -1.92
C VAL A 67 -5.34 -7.62 -0.58
N LEU A 68 -5.91 -7.02 0.47
CA LEU A 68 -5.98 -7.65 1.79
C LEU A 68 -6.82 -8.95 1.75
N ALA A 69 -7.99 -8.93 1.12
CA ALA A 69 -8.83 -10.11 0.96
C ALA A 69 -8.14 -11.23 0.17
N GLY A 70 -7.45 -10.89 -0.93
CA GLY A 70 -6.68 -11.84 -1.73
C GLY A 70 -5.55 -12.51 -0.94
N ALA A 71 -4.98 -11.79 0.03
CA ALA A 71 -3.98 -12.31 0.97
C ALA A 71 -4.58 -13.04 2.19
N GLY A 72 -5.91 -13.14 2.29
CA GLY A 72 -6.59 -13.76 3.44
C GLY A 72 -6.56 -12.91 4.71
N LEU A 73 -6.29 -11.61 4.61
CA LEU A 73 -6.23 -10.69 5.75
C LEU A 73 -7.59 -10.03 6.04
N PRO A 74 -7.87 -9.68 7.31
CA PRO A 74 -9.07 -8.91 7.66
C PRO A 74 -9.06 -7.52 7.01
N ARG A 75 -10.19 -7.13 6.40
CA ARG A 75 -10.36 -5.83 5.73
C ARG A 75 -10.83 -4.71 6.65
N ASN A 76 -11.46 -5.07 7.75
CA ASN A 76 -12.09 -4.14 8.69
C ASN A 76 -11.16 -3.73 9.84
N ASN A 77 -9.87 -4.03 9.73
CA ASN A 77 -8.90 -3.63 10.72
C ASN A 77 -8.73 -2.09 10.68
N PRO A 78 -8.78 -1.42 11.85
CA PRO A 78 -8.78 0.04 11.95
C PRO A 78 -7.44 0.70 11.64
N PHE A 79 -6.34 -0.05 11.65
CA PHE A 79 -5.02 0.47 11.34
C PHE A 79 -4.50 -0.11 10.03
N LEU A 80 -3.95 0.77 9.19
CA LEU A 80 -3.29 0.43 7.93
C LEU A 80 -1.90 1.08 7.91
N GLY A 81 -0.88 0.29 7.59
CA GLY A 81 0.45 0.77 7.31
C GLY A 81 0.78 0.55 5.83
N VAL A 82 1.29 1.59 5.18
CA VAL A 82 1.82 1.49 3.82
C VAL A 82 3.25 1.99 3.82
N ALA A 83 4.17 1.12 3.40
CA ALA A 83 5.57 1.47 3.19
C ALA A 83 5.96 1.25 1.74
N ALA A 84 6.80 2.11 1.18
CA ALA A 84 7.37 1.94 -0.14
C ALA A 84 8.84 1.53 -0.03
N VAL A 85 9.20 0.40 -0.64
CA VAL A 85 10.57 -0.08 -0.75
C VAL A 85 11.08 0.23 -2.15
N LEU A 86 12.03 1.15 -2.24
CA LEU A 86 12.66 1.56 -3.49
C LEU A 86 13.94 0.73 -3.71
N ARG A 87 14.07 0.15 -4.91
CA ARG A 87 15.25 -0.63 -5.30
C ARG A 87 15.89 -0.06 -6.55
N SER A 88 17.14 0.37 -6.41
CA SER A 88 18.02 0.72 -7.53
C SER A 88 18.28 -0.48 -8.42
N ASN A 89 18.75 -0.21 -9.64
CA ASN A 89 19.18 -1.26 -10.55
C ASN A 89 20.40 -2.02 -9.98
N PRO A 90 20.71 -3.25 -10.47
CA PRO A 90 21.81 -4.06 -9.93
C PRO A 90 23.18 -3.38 -9.99
N ALA A 91 23.40 -2.50 -10.97
CA ALA A 91 24.62 -1.73 -11.14
C ALA A 91 24.70 -0.48 -10.22
N MET A 92 23.63 -0.17 -9.48
CA MET A 92 23.51 1.01 -8.61
C MET A 92 23.74 2.35 -9.33
N THR A 93 23.44 2.41 -10.63
CA THR A 93 23.59 3.62 -11.46
C THR A 93 22.28 4.36 -11.65
N ARG A 94 21.15 3.69 -11.43
CA ARG A 94 19.79 4.24 -11.51
C ARG A 94 19.02 3.92 -10.23
N THR A 95 18.21 4.87 -9.79
CA THR A 95 17.38 4.76 -8.58
C THR A 95 15.96 5.14 -8.94
N PRO A 96 14.94 4.37 -8.53
CA PRO A 96 13.55 4.72 -8.82
C PRO A 96 13.16 5.99 -8.07
N VAL A 97 12.18 6.71 -8.59
CA VAL A 97 11.59 7.87 -7.93
C VAL A 97 10.16 7.56 -7.55
N LEU A 98 9.80 7.85 -6.30
CA LEU A 98 8.42 7.89 -5.83
C LEU A 98 8.05 9.35 -5.61
N HIS A 99 7.20 9.90 -6.49
CA HIS A 99 6.77 11.29 -6.41
C HIS A 99 5.70 11.46 -5.33
N GLU A 100 4.71 10.57 -5.35
CA GLU A 100 3.60 10.60 -4.39
C GLU A 100 2.92 9.23 -4.30
N PHE A 101 2.26 8.99 -3.17
CA PHE A 101 1.24 7.95 -3.03
C PHE A 101 0.17 8.39 -2.03
N GLY A 102 -1.02 7.81 -2.15
CA GLY A 102 -2.13 8.08 -1.25
C GLY A 102 -3.10 6.90 -1.22
N VAL A 103 -3.73 6.69 -0.06
CA VAL A 103 -4.78 5.68 0.13
C VAL A 103 -6.07 6.37 0.51
N GLU A 104 -7.17 6.01 -0.14
CA GLU A 104 -8.49 6.44 0.29
C GLU A 104 -8.91 5.75 1.59
N PHE A 105 -9.45 6.54 2.52
CA PHE A 105 -10.01 6.04 3.77
C PHE A 105 -11.43 6.55 3.94
N ARG A 106 -12.37 5.64 4.24
CA ARG A 106 -13.77 5.97 4.49
C ARG A 106 -14.30 5.17 5.68
N CYS A 107 -15.27 5.74 6.37
CA CYS A 107 -16.05 5.03 7.39
C CYS A 107 -17.45 4.78 6.85
N VAL A 108 -17.86 3.51 6.80
CA VAL A 108 -19.20 3.11 6.29
C VAL A 108 -20.05 2.55 7.41
N PRO A 109 -21.38 2.76 7.41
CA PRO A 109 -22.27 2.20 8.42
C PRO A 109 -22.13 0.67 8.55
N THR A 110 -22.15 0.18 9.77
CA THR A 110 -22.34 -1.25 10.07
C THR A 110 -23.84 -1.51 10.12
N GLU A 111 -24.38 -2.26 9.15
CA GLU A 111 -25.76 -2.79 9.22
C GLU A 111 -25.95 -3.72 10.43
#